data_AF-A0A7S2Q242-F1
#
_entry.id   AF-A0A7S2Q242-F1
#
_cell.length_a   1.000
_cell.length_b   1.000
_cell.length_c   1.000
_cell.angle_alpha   90.00
_cell.angle_beta   90.00
_cell.angle_gamma   90.00
#
_symmetry.space_group_name_H-M   'P 1'
#
loop_
_entity.id
_entity.type
_entity.pdbx_description
1 polymer ?
#
loop_
_entity_poly.entity_id
_entity_poly.type
_entity_poly.pdbx_seq_one_letter_code
_entity_poly.pdbx_strand_id
1 'polypeptide(L)'
;EVEGLEEESLNEAFLSTIDAWMNKAHQDGMDGMVQIMQTALQIYAGTVISRARVRLQANVAAAVSGEDQAAADALVEGAKEGESSAASDFLEKLLHIDTNEWEMEIRKGIESDVKKEALVSEVQKTMESVILGLENGSMAQRVQAEFLRELVTRIEAI
;
A
#
# COMPACT_ATOMS: atom_id res chain seq x y z
N GLU A 1 -2.67 13.77 -12.12
CA GLU A 1 -1.95 12.89 -11.19
C GLU A 1 -2.38 11.44 -11.42
N VAL A 2 -1.57 10.46 -11.04
CA VAL A 2 -1.88 9.02 -11.22
C VAL A 2 -3.21 8.65 -10.53
N GLU A 3 -3.55 9.34 -9.45
CA GLU A 3 -4.81 9.22 -8.73
C GLU A 3 -6.07 9.48 -9.59
N GLY A 4 -5.94 10.26 -10.67
CA GLY A 4 -7.03 10.54 -11.61
C GLY A 4 -7.16 9.54 -12.76
N LEU A 5 -6.26 8.56 -12.85
CA LEU A 5 -6.32 7.52 -13.87
C LEU A 5 -7.35 6.45 -13.50
N GLU A 6 -8.10 6.01 -14.51
CA GLU A 6 -9.01 4.86 -14.38
C GLU A 6 -8.22 3.63 -13.94
N GLU A 7 -8.77 2.85 -13.02
CA GLU A 7 -8.07 1.68 -12.48
C GLU A 7 -7.70 0.65 -13.54
N GLU A 8 -8.53 0.50 -14.57
CA GLU A 8 -8.26 -0.40 -15.70
C GLU A 8 -6.98 -0.03 -16.45
N SER A 9 -6.52 1.22 -16.36
CA SER A 9 -5.26 1.65 -16.97
C SER A 9 -4.02 1.23 -16.18
N LEU A 10 -4.16 0.93 -14.89
CA LEU A 10 -3.09 0.49 -13.99
C LEU A 10 -3.04 -1.05 -13.91
N ASN A 11 -3.06 -1.70 -15.08
CA ASN A 11 -3.15 -3.15 -15.21
C ASN A 11 -1.78 -3.82 -15.49
N GLU A 12 -1.79 -5.14 -15.70
CA GLU A 12 -0.58 -5.92 -16.00
C GLU A 12 0.15 -5.46 -17.28
N ALA A 13 -0.55 -4.95 -18.29
CA ALA A 13 0.09 -4.46 -19.52
C ALA A 13 0.90 -3.17 -19.24
N PHE A 14 0.40 -2.31 -18.35
CA PHE A 14 1.15 -1.15 -17.87
C PHE A 14 2.43 -1.57 -17.15
N LEU A 15 2.34 -2.51 -16.20
CA LEU A 15 3.50 -3.00 -15.45
C LEU A 15 4.54 -3.68 -16.34
N SER A 16 4.08 -4.54 -17.27
CA SER A 16 4.94 -5.19 -18.26
C SER A 16 5.65 -4.17 -19.15
N THR A 17 4.97 -3.07 -19.52
CA THR A 17 5.58 -1.99 -20.30
C THR A 17 6.67 -1.28 -19.51
N ILE A 18 6.41 -0.93 -18.23
CA ILE A 18 7.42 -0.29 -17.37
C ILE A 18 8.62 -1.20 -17.18
N ASP A 19 8.41 -2.49 -16.89
CA ASP A 19 9.50 -3.46 -16.71
C ASP A 19 10.38 -3.58 -17.97
N ALA A 20 9.75 -3.68 -19.16
CA ALA A 20 10.49 -3.74 -20.41
C ALA A 20 11.34 -2.47 -20.65
N TRP A 21 10.79 -1.29 -20.38
CA TRP A 21 11.53 -0.03 -20.52
C TRP A 21 12.61 0.15 -19.47
N MET A 22 12.37 -0.29 -18.23
CA MET A 22 13.36 -0.25 -17.16
C MET A 22 14.55 -1.17 -17.49
N ASN A 23 14.28 -2.40 -17.94
CA ASN A 23 15.32 -3.34 -18.36
C ASN A 23 16.14 -2.80 -19.54
N LYS A 24 15.48 -2.17 -20.51
CA LYS A 24 16.17 -1.52 -21.64
C LYS A 24 17.03 -0.34 -21.18
N ALA A 25 16.49 0.56 -20.36
CA ALA A 25 17.23 1.70 -19.82
C ALA A 25 18.47 1.24 -19.04
N HIS A 26 18.35 0.14 -18.29
CA HIS A 26 19.48 -0.46 -17.60
C HIS A 26 20.56 -0.98 -18.57
N GLN A 27 20.16 -1.69 -19.63
CA GLN A 27 21.09 -2.17 -20.67
C GLN A 27 21.78 -1.03 -21.41
N ASP A 28 21.09 0.09 -21.60
CA ASP A 28 21.59 1.28 -22.27
C ASP A 28 22.42 2.20 -21.34
N GLY A 29 22.58 1.84 -20.05
CA GLY A 29 23.32 2.63 -19.06
C GLY A 29 22.62 3.96 -18.70
N MET A 30 21.31 4.04 -18.88
CA MET A 30 20.49 5.21 -18.61
C MET A 30 19.95 5.19 -17.18
N ASP A 31 20.83 5.32 -16.20
CA ASP A 31 20.49 5.18 -14.76
C ASP A 31 19.36 6.13 -14.32
N GLY A 32 19.35 7.37 -14.82
CA GLY A 32 18.27 8.32 -14.52
C GLY A 32 16.90 7.86 -15.02
N MET A 33 16.84 7.14 -16.15
CA MET A 33 15.58 6.58 -16.65
C MET A 33 15.12 5.38 -15.83
N VAL A 34 16.06 4.54 -15.37
CA VAL A 34 15.76 3.46 -14.42
C VAL A 34 15.14 4.03 -13.15
N GLN A 35 15.73 5.09 -12.59
CA GLN A 35 15.20 5.77 -11.41
C GLN A 35 13.79 6.33 -11.64
N ILE A 36 13.53 6.99 -12.77
CA ILE A 36 12.19 7.50 -13.10
C ILE A 36 11.16 6.36 -13.18
N MET A 37 11.52 5.23 -13.82
CA MET A 37 10.64 4.07 -13.91
C MET A 37 10.40 3.41 -12.55
N GLN A 38 11.41 3.38 -11.67
CA GLN A 38 11.26 2.92 -10.29
C GLN A 38 10.30 3.81 -9.51
N THR A 39 10.43 5.15 -9.62
CA THR A 39 9.48 6.09 -9.02
C THR A 39 8.05 5.88 -9.56
N ALA A 40 7.90 5.59 -10.85
CA ALA A 40 6.58 5.26 -11.42
C ALA A 40 5.97 4.00 -10.79
N LEU A 41 6.77 2.94 -10.57
CA LEU A 41 6.30 1.73 -9.87
C LEU A 41 5.93 1.98 -8.40
N GLN A 42 6.68 2.86 -7.72
CA GLN A 42 6.39 3.24 -6.33
C GLN A 42 5.06 4.00 -6.24
N ILE A 43 4.84 4.98 -7.12
CA ILE A 43 3.56 5.72 -7.19
C ILE A 43 2.41 4.78 -7.54
N TYR A 44 2.62 3.87 -8.50
CA TYR A 44 1.65 2.83 -8.82
C TYR A 44 1.28 2.02 -7.57
N ALA A 45 2.27 1.46 -6.87
CA ALA A 45 2.05 0.58 -5.72
C ALA A 45 1.27 1.31 -4.62
N GLY A 46 1.73 2.49 -4.22
CA GLY A 46 1.05 3.34 -3.24
C GLY A 46 -0.41 3.61 -3.60
N THR A 47 -0.66 4.00 -4.85
CA THR A 47 -2.01 4.32 -5.35
C THR A 47 -2.93 3.11 -5.34
N VAL A 48 -2.50 1.97 -5.89
CA VAL A 48 -3.39 0.79 -6.00
C VAL A 48 -3.63 0.13 -4.65
N ILE A 49 -2.65 0.16 -3.74
CA ILE A 49 -2.81 -0.33 -2.37
C ILE A 49 -3.80 0.55 -1.61
N SER A 50 -3.65 1.88 -1.68
CA SER A 50 -4.61 2.83 -1.09
C SER A 50 -6.04 2.56 -1.57
N ARG A 51 -6.25 2.47 -2.89
CA ARG A 51 -7.56 2.15 -3.48
C ARG A 51 -8.11 0.81 -2.97
N ALA A 52 -7.27 -0.21 -2.86
CA ALA A 52 -7.66 -1.51 -2.32
C ALA A 52 -8.08 -1.43 -0.84
N ARG A 53 -7.35 -0.68 -0.01
CA ARG A 53 -7.69 -0.44 1.40
C ARG A 53 -9.05 0.25 1.53
N VAL A 54 -9.30 1.31 0.77
CA VAL A 54 -10.58 2.03 0.76
C VAL A 54 -11.75 1.11 0.40
N ARG A 55 -11.56 0.23 -0.59
CA ARG A 55 -12.57 -0.77 -0.98
C ARG A 55 -12.86 -1.78 0.12
N LEU A 56 -11.82 -2.29 0.75
CA LEU A 56 -11.97 -3.24 1.85
C LEU A 56 -12.74 -2.60 3.01
N GLN A 57 -12.41 -1.35 3.37
CA GLN A 57 -13.16 -0.60 4.38
C GLN A 57 -14.64 -0.40 4.00
N ALA A 58 -14.91 -0.04 2.74
CA ALA A 58 -16.28 0.13 2.25
C ALA A 58 -17.07 -1.20 2.27
N ASN A 59 -16.45 -2.31 1.89
CA ASN A 59 -17.07 -3.64 1.92
C ASN A 59 -17.38 -4.10 3.34
N VAL A 60 -16.46 -3.85 4.29
CA VAL A 60 -16.68 -4.14 5.72
C VAL A 60 -17.84 -3.30 6.25
N ALA A 61 -17.89 -2.00 5.96
CA ALA A 61 -18.98 -1.13 6.39
C ALA A 61 -20.35 -1.58 5.84
N ALA A 62 -20.39 -2.00 4.57
CA ALA A 62 -21.60 -2.53 3.96
C ALA A 62 -22.05 -3.85 4.62
N ALA A 63 -21.12 -4.77 4.91
CA ALA A 63 -21.43 -6.03 5.58
C ALA A 63 -22.00 -5.82 7.00
N VAL A 64 -21.39 -4.92 7.77
CA VAL A 64 -21.86 -4.58 9.14
C VAL A 64 -23.25 -3.95 9.12
N SER A 65 -23.61 -3.21 8.08
CA SER A 65 -24.95 -2.59 7.95
C SER A 65 -26.07 -3.58 7.57
N GLY A 66 -25.73 -4.81 7.16
CA GLY A 66 -26.68 -5.81 6.64
C GLY A 66 -26.98 -7.00 7.54
N GLU A 67 -26.29 -7.17 8.68
CA GLU A 67 -26.43 -8.33 9.58
C GLU A 67 -27.19 -8.06 10.89
N ASP A 68 -27.78 -9.13 11.43
CA ASP A 68 -28.49 -9.19 12.71
C ASP A 68 -27.61 -8.69 13.87
N GLN A 69 -28.17 -7.87 14.76
CA GLN A 69 -27.45 -7.00 15.70
C GLN A 69 -26.35 -7.69 16.52
N ALA A 70 -26.50 -8.99 16.82
CA ALA A 70 -25.55 -9.78 17.60
C ALA A 70 -24.28 -10.21 16.82
N ALA A 71 -24.37 -10.38 15.50
CA ALA A 71 -23.21 -10.62 14.63
C ALA A 71 -22.47 -9.30 14.35
N ALA A 72 -23.23 -8.23 14.17
CA ALA A 72 -22.70 -6.87 14.09
C ALA A 72 -21.92 -6.51 15.36
N ASP A 73 -22.41 -6.82 16.58
CA ASP A 73 -21.69 -6.54 17.83
C ASP A 73 -20.36 -7.33 17.98
N ALA A 74 -20.30 -8.57 17.49
CA ALA A 74 -19.07 -9.38 17.49
C ALA A 74 -18.05 -8.88 16.45
N LEU A 75 -18.53 -8.41 15.29
CA LEU A 75 -17.71 -7.75 14.26
C LEU A 75 -17.29 -6.34 14.67
N VAL A 76 -18.11 -5.61 15.44
CA VAL A 76 -17.81 -4.30 16.00
C VAL A 76 -16.72 -4.40 17.08
N GLU A 77 -16.63 -5.47 17.86
CA GLU A 77 -15.46 -5.71 18.71
C GLU A 77 -14.18 -5.94 17.90
N GLY A 78 -14.25 -6.63 16.75
CA GLY A 78 -13.14 -6.71 15.79
C GLY A 78 -12.87 -5.40 15.03
N ALA A 79 -13.89 -4.58 14.81
CA ALA A 79 -13.82 -3.29 14.14
C ALA A 79 -13.56 -2.12 15.11
N LYS A 80 -13.54 -2.33 16.42
CA LYS A 80 -12.93 -1.39 17.38
C LYS A 80 -11.40 -1.35 17.23
N GLU A 81 -10.79 -2.37 16.61
CA GLU A 81 -9.44 -2.28 16.03
C GLU A 81 -9.41 -1.57 14.66
N GLY A 82 -10.58 -1.35 14.05
CA GLY A 82 -10.80 -0.72 12.74
C GLY A 82 -11.44 0.68 12.80
N GLU A 83 -11.59 1.26 13.99
CA GLU A 83 -11.63 2.72 14.13
C GLU A 83 -10.28 3.19 13.58
N SER A 84 -10.30 4.09 12.57
CA SER A 84 -9.06 4.46 11.86
C SER A 84 -7.99 4.84 12.87
N SER A 85 -7.05 3.92 13.08
CA SER A 85 -6.03 4.10 14.10
C SER A 85 -5.07 5.16 13.58
N ALA A 86 -4.38 5.86 14.49
CA ALA A 86 -3.31 6.77 14.09
C ALA A 86 -2.29 6.08 13.16
N ALA A 87 -2.09 4.76 13.32
CA ALA A 87 -1.26 3.95 12.42
C ALA A 87 -1.88 3.72 11.04
N SER A 88 -3.20 3.50 10.93
CA SER A 88 -3.91 3.37 9.66
C SER A 88 -3.90 4.66 8.84
N ASP A 89 -4.21 5.79 9.47
CA ASP A 89 -4.15 7.11 8.83
C ASP A 89 -2.72 7.44 8.40
N PHE A 90 -1.74 7.10 9.24
CA PHE A 90 -0.34 7.33 8.92
C PHE A 90 0.17 6.43 7.80
N LEU A 91 -0.26 5.16 7.75
CA LEU A 91 0.02 4.29 6.61
C LEU A 91 -0.55 4.90 5.33
N GLU A 92 -1.80 5.37 5.35
CA GLU A 92 -2.43 5.99 4.18
C GLU A 92 -1.62 7.18 3.66
N LYS A 93 -1.09 8.00 4.57
CA LYS A 93 -0.18 9.09 4.23
C LYS A 93 1.11 8.58 3.60
N LEU A 94 1.74 7.54 4.16
CA LEU A 94 3.01 6.98 3.67
C LEU A 94 2.87 6.35 2.27
N LEU A 95 1.68 5.81 1.92
CA LEU A 95 1.41 5.29 0.58
C LEU A 95 1.48 6.37 -0.52
N HIS A 96 1.33 7.66 -0.16
CA HIS A 96 1.32 8.78 -1.09
C HIS A 96 2.58 9.66 -1.01
N ILE A 97 3.47 9.39 -0.06
CA ILE A 97 4.73 10.10 0.08
C ILE A 97 5.80 9.49 -0.83
N ASP A 98 6.69 10.35 -1.37
CA ASP A 98 7.90 9.89 -2.05
C ASP A 98 8.73 9.00 -1.13
N THR A 99 9.10 7.81 -1.61
CA THR A 99 9.84 6.82 -0.82
C THR A 99 11.19 7.35 -0.31
N ASN A 100 11.77 8.39 -0.91
CA ASN A 100 12.97 9.05 -0.43
C ASN A 100 12.74 9.84 0.88
N GLU A 101 11.50 10.27 1.14
CA GLU A 101 11.12 11.04 2.33
C GLU A 101 10.66 10.15 3.48
N TRP A 102 10.47 8.85 3.24
CA TRP A 102 9.94 7.91 4.24
C TRP A 102 10.71 7.91 5.56
N GLU A 103 12.04 7.93 5.55
CA GLU A 103 12.79 7.88 6.82
C GLU A 103 12.46 9.08 7.72
N MET A 104 12.42 10.28 7.15
CA MET A 104 12.07 11.50 7.87
C MET A 104 10.63 11.45 8.37
N GLU A 105 9.69 11.06 7.51
CA GLU A 105 8.28 11.05 7.85
C GLU A 105 7.95 9.97 8.89
N ILE A 106 8.53 8.77 8.79
CA ILE A 106 8.36 7.69 9.77
C ILE A 106 8.88 8.14 11.15
N ARG A 107 10.09 8.72 11.23
CA ARG A 107 10.62 9.25 12.51
C ARG A 107 9.66 10.25 13.13
N LYS A 108 9.18 11.22 12.33
CA LYS A 108 8.22 12.23 12.78
C LYS A 108 6.89 11.65 13.25
N GLY A 109 6.38 10.60 12.58
CA GLY A 109 5.16 9.90 12.99
C GLY A 109 5.34 9.14 14.31
N ILE A 110 6.49 8.49 14.49
CA ILE A 110 6.80 7.76 15.73
C ILE A 110 7.02 8.71 16.91
N GLU A 111 7.66 9.85 16.68
CA GLU A 111 7.87 10.88 17.71
C GLU A 111 6.58 11.59 18.13
N SER A 112 5.55 11.60 17.28
CA SER A 112 4.28 12.25 17.59
C SER A 112 3.38 11.36 18.45
N ASP A 113 2.79 10.31 17.87
CA ASP A 113 1.88 9.39 18.57
C ASP A 113 1.68 8.04 17.86
N VAL A 114 2.42 7.75 16.79
CA VAL A 114 2.27 6.48 16.06
C VAL A 114 3.20 5.43 16.66
N LYS A 115 2.64 4.41 17.33
CA LYS A 115 3.44 3.28 17.82
C LYS A 115 4.02 2.49 16.64
N LYS A 116 5.32 2.22 16.70
CA LYS A 116 6.05 1.45 15.69
C LYS A 116 5.41 0.07 15.44
N GLU A 117 5.06 -0.65 16.49
CA GLU A 117 4.46 -1.99 16.39
C GLU A 117 3.07 -1.95 15.76
N ALA A 118 2.29 -0.90 16.05
CA ALA A 118 0.97 -0.72 15.46
C ALA A 118 1.09 -0.42 13.95
N LEU A 119 2.06 0.41 13.55
CA LEU A 119 2.32 0.69 12.14
C LEU A 119 2.79 -0.55 11.37
N VAL A 120 3.71 -1.34 11.94
CA VAL A 120 4.14 -2.61 11.33
C VAL A 120 2.96 -3.57 11.19
N SER A 121 2.14 -3.71 12.23
CA SER A 121 0.95 -4.56 12.20
C SER A 121 -0.03 -4.13 11.11
N GLU A 122 -0.24 -2.82 10.95
CA GLU A 122 -1.13 -2.28 9.92
C GLU A 122 -0.61 -2.57 8.49
N VAL A 123 0.70 -2.46 8.27
CA VAL A 123 1.33 -2.83 6.99
C VAL A 123 1.17 -4.34 6.73
N GLN A 124 1.36 -5.19 7.73
CA GLN A 124 1.17 -6.64 7.62
C GLN A 124 -0.29 -7.02 7.32
N LYS A 125 -1.26 -6.41 8.01
CA LYS A 125 -2.70 -6.56 7.72
C LYS A 125 -3.02 -6.17 6.28
N THR A 126 -2.42 -5.09 5.79
CA THR A 126 -2.55 -4.66 4.39
C THR A 126 -1.93 -5.68 3.43
N MET A 127 -0.77 -6.25 3.74
CA MET A 127 -0.17 -7.32 2.94
C MET A 127 -1.10 -8.54 2.85
N GLU A 128 -1.67 -9.00 3.96
CA GLU A 128 -2.55 -10.16 3.99
C GLU A 128 -3.86 -9.92 3.23
N SER A 129 -4.48 -8.75 3.43
CA SER A 129 -5.79 -8.46 2.84
C SER A 129 -5.75 -8.03 1.38
N VAL A 130 -4.69 -7.32 0.95
CA VAL A 130 -4.55 -6.82 -0.42
C VAL A 130 -3.76 -7.81 -1.29
N ILE A 131 -2.57 -8.22 -0.86
CA ILE A 131 -1.62 -8.95 -1.72
C ILE A 131 -2.04 -10.40 -1.93
N LEU A 132 -2.59 -11.06 -0.90
CA LEU A 132 -3.04 -12.46 -1.03
C LEU A 132 -4.29 -12.61 -1.90
N GLY A 133 -5.01 -11.51 -2.17
CA GLY A 133 -6.12 -11.48 -3.12
C GLY A 133 -5.70 -11.33 -4.59
N LEU A 134 -4.41 -11.05 -4.86
CA LEU A 134 -3.89 -10.87 -6.21
C LEU A 134 -3.55 -12.21 -6.87
N GLU A 135 -3.53 -12.22 -8.21
CA GLU A 135 -3.12 -13.40 -8.98
C GLU A 135 -1.68 -13.79 -8.63
N ASN A 136 -1.50 -15.04 -8.24
CA ASN A 136 -0.21 -15.56 -7.81
C ASN A 136 0.83 -15.47 -8.94
N GLY A 137 1.94 -14.80 -8.66
CA GLY A 137 3.05 -14.62 -9.59
C GLY A 137 2.86 -13.46 -10.58
N SER A 138 1.75 -12.71 -10.51
CA SER A 138 1.52 -11.49 -11.30
C SER A 138 2.52 -10.38 -10.98
N MET A 139 2.70 -9.42 -11.90
CA MET A 139 3.58 -8.29 -11.65
C MET A 139 3.00 -7.39 -10.55
N ALA A 140 1.68 -7.19 -10.54
CA ALA A 140 0.99 -6.43 -9.51
C ALA A 140 1.29 -6.99 -8.11
N GLN A 141 1.21 -8.31 -7.94
CA GLN A 141 1.53 -8.96 -6.67
C GLN A 141 2.98 -8.73 -6.26
N ARG A 142 3.94 -8.86 -7.19
CA ARG A 142 5.37 -8.68 -6.88
C ARG A 142 5.68 -7.23 -6.48
N VAL A 143 5.28 -6.27 -7.30
CA VAL A 143 5.58 -4.84 -7.10
C VAL A 143 4.96 -4.34 -5.79
N GLN A 144 3.68 -4.64 -5.54
CA GLN A 144 3.02 -4.20 -4.31
C GLN A 144 3.60 -4.90 -3.07
N ALA A 145 3.97 -6.18 -3.17
CA ALA A 145 4.55 -6.91 -2.05
C ALA A 145 5.97 -6.43 -1.72
N GLU A 146 6.80 -6.13 -2.72
CA GLU A 146 8.13 -5.54 -2.50
C GLU A 146 8.03 -4.16 -1.86
N PHE A 147 7.12 -3.32 -2.35
CA PHE A 147 6.86 -1.99 -1.79
C PHE A 147 6.49 -2.05 -0.29
N LEU A 148 5.54 -2.92 0.09
CA LEU A 148 5.14 -3.06 1.51
C LEU A 148 6.24 -3.71 2.36
N ARG A 149 7.02 -4.66 1.84
CA ARG A 149 8.16 -5.24 2.56
C ARG A 149 9.26 -4.23 2.81
N GLU A 150 9.55 -3.38 1.82
CA GLU A 150 10.50 -2.29 1.98
C GLU A 150 10.03 -1.31 3.06
N LEU A 151 8.73 -0.97 3.06
CA LEU A 151 8.15 -0.12 4.08
C LEU A 151 8.31 -0.72 5.49
N VAL A 152 7.99 -2.00 5.68
CA VAL A 152 8.23 -2.71 6.96
C VAL A 152 9.71 -2.63 7.36
N THR A 153 10.61 -2.94 6.43
CA THR A 153 12.06 -2.93 6.67
C THR A 153 12.53 -1.55 7.15
N ARG A 154 12.02 -0.48 6.51
CA ARG A 154 12.39 0.90 6.86
C ARG A 154 11.79 1.32 8.21
N ILE A 155 10.56 0.94 8.52
CA ILE A 155 9.96 1.17 9.84
C ILE A 155 10.77 0.45 10.93
N GLU A 156 11.16 -0.81 10.69
CA GLU A 156 11.95 -1.61 11.63
C GLU A 156 13.36 -1.05 11.88
N ALA A 157 13.94 -0.37 10.89
CA ALA A 157 15.26 0.25 10.98
C ALA A 157 15.30 1.57 11.78
N ILE A 158 14.15 2.21 12.05
CA ILE A 158 14.04 3.40 12.92
C ILE A 158 14.19 3.03 14.38
#